data_AF-A0A7Z0DYW0-F1
#
_entry.id   AF-A0A7Z0DYW0-F1
#
_cell.length_a   1.000
_cell.length_b   1.000
_cell.length_c   1.000
_cell.angle_alpha   90.00
_cell.angle_beta   90.00
_cell.angle_gamma   90.00
#
_symmetry.space_group_name_H-M   'P 1'
#
loop_
_entity.id
_entity.type
_entity.pdbx_description
1 polymer ?
#
loop_
_entity_poly.entity_id
_entity_poly.type
_entity_poly.pdbx_seq_one_letter_code
_entity_poly.pdbx_strand_id
1 'polypeptide(L)'
;MTEHLKGPASARADDDWDIVIKPSKGNTPDLGLVWQYRDLVWMFFKRDFTTFYKQTILGPVWYIIQPSLTAMTYYVVFGKIANLSTDGLPPFLFYMSGTIIWSYFAACLTNNSEVFSKNANLFGKVYFPRLVVPLSVAMSGLVAFAIQFLLLLTVSIGLKIANPDLAMNYWFLLLTPLVLLYIAVLGIGAGLVVSALTVRFRDLVYAVGFMTQLWMYGTPIVYPFSQIPERYHWFYYLNPMTTPVQTFRWALFDAPALPIGLCLANFAVTIAITLFGLALFSRAEANAMDTV
;
A
#
# COMPACT_ATOMS: atom_id res chain seq x y z
N MET A 1 -45.57 31.63 -57.51
CA MET A 1 -44.16 32.02 -57.74
C MET A 1 -43.73 32.74 -56.48
N THR A 2 -43.10 32.17 -55.45
CA THR A 2 -42.28 30.96 -55.21
C THR A 2 -42.27 30.82 -53.68
N GLU A 3 -42.83 29.79 -53.05
CA GLU A 3 -42.22 28.48 -52.75
C GLU A 3 -40.72 28.50 -52.38
N HIS A 4 -40.44 27.87 -51.23
CA HIS A 4 -39.17 27.27 -50.79
C HIS A 4 -37.92 28.16 -50.64
N LEU A 5 -37.53 28.40 -49.38
CA LEU A 5 -36.19 28.03 -48.89
C LEU A 5 -36.28 27.66 -47.39
N LYS A 6 -36.72 26.43 -47.11
CA LYS A 6 -36.32 25.71 -45.89
C LYS A 6 -34.81 25.56 -46.00
N GLY A 7 -34.05 26.34 -45.24
CA GLY A 7 -32.63 26.04 -45.02
C GLY A 7 -32.52 24.62 -44.46
N PRO A 8 -31.52 23.82 -44.88
CA PRO A 8 -31.43 22.45 -44.43
C PRO A 8 -31.31 22.47 -42.91
N ALA A 9 -32.25 21.79 -42.25
CA ALA A 9 -32.03 21.30 -40.90
C ALA A 9 -30.75 20.48 -41.00
N SER A 10 -29.65 21.00 -40.47
CA SER A 10 -28.45 20.22 -40.23
C SER A 10 -28.90 19.10 -39.31
N ALA A 11 -29.18 17.93 -39.88
CA ALA A 11 -29.19 16.69 -39.16
C ALA A 11 -27.87 16.68 -38.40
N ARG A 12 -27.93 16.94 -37.09
CA ARG A 12 -26.84 16.58 -36.20
C ARG A 12 -26.62 15.11 -36.50
N ALA A 13 -25.45 14.79 -37.02
CA ALA A 13 -25.01 13.41 -37.08
C ALA A 13 -25.29 12.83 -35.69
N ASP A 14 -25.85 11.63 -35.64
CA ASP A 14 -25.79 10.84 -34.42
C ASP A 14 -24.29 10.77 -34.10
N ASP A 15 -23.86 11.61 -33.16
CA ASP A 15 -22.49 11.59 -32.67
C ASP A 15 -22.38 10.26 -31.92
N ASP A 16 -21.95 9.23 -32.65
CA ASP A 16 -21.56 7.94 -32.12
C ASP A 16 -20.25 8.17 -31.35
N TRP A 17 -20.39 8.74 -30.16
CA TRP A 17 -19.27 9.01 -29.27
C TRP A 17 -18.76 7.67 -28.75
N ASP A 18 -17.55 7.29 -29.15
CA ASP A 18 -16.89 6.07 -28.64
C ASP A 18 -16.82 6.04 -27.10
N ILE A 19 -16.73 7.22 -26.45
CA ILE A 19 -16.70 7.36 -24.97
C ILE A 19 -17.47 8.62 -24.54
N VAL A 20 -18.62 8.44 -23.87
CA VAL A 20 -19.37 9.52 -23.21
C VAL A 20 -18.99 9.61 -21.74
N ILE A 21 -18.22 10.64 -21.37
CA ILE A 21 -17.85 10.92 -19.98
C ILE A 21 -19.05 11.54 -19.26
N LYS A 22 -19.74 10.75 -18.44
CA LYS A 22 -20.81 11.25 -17.56
C LYS A 22 -20.20 11.73 -16.24
N PRO A 23 -20.69 12.83 -15.65
CA PRO A 23 -20.27 13.23 -14.31
C PRO A 23 -20.54 12.06 -13.34
N SER A 24 -19.53 11.71 -12.53
CA SER A 24 -19.65 10.65 -11.52
C SER A 24 -20.87 10.94 -10.64
N LYS A 25 -21.88 10.07 -10.70
CA LYS A 25 -23.17 10.26 -10.00
C LYS A 25 -23.14 9.84 -8.52
N GLY A 26 -21.97 9.69 -7.89
CA GLY A 26 -21.91 9.25 -6.49
C GLY A 26 -20.60 9.54 -5.75
N ASN A 27 -20.64 9.34 -4.43
CA ASN A 27 -19.50 9.46 -3.49
C ASN A 27 -18.49 8.32 -3.62
N THR A 28 -18.66 7.40 -4.57
CA THR A 28 -17.76 6.26 -4.79
C THR A 28 -17.15 6.34 -6.19
N PRO A 29 -15.84 6.12 -6.33
CA PRO A 29 -15.19 6.12 -7.63
C PRO A 29 -15.63 4.93 -8.49
N ASP A 30 -15.77 5.15 -9.79
CA ASP A 30 -16.16 4.13 -10.76
C ASP A 30 -14.98 3.16 -11.02
N LEU A 31 -15.01 2.01 -10.37
CA LEU A 31 -13.99 0.96 -10.53
C LEU A 31 -13.94 0.39 -11.95
N GLY A 32 -15.07 0.39 -12.67
CA GLY A 32 -15.14 -0.06 -14.07
C GLY A 32 -14.37 0.90 -14.99
N LEU A 33 -14.51 2.20 -14.75
CA LEU A 33 -13.72 3.22 -15.44
C LEU A 33 -12.23 3.10 -15.12
N VAL A 34 -11.85 2.91 -13.85
CA VAL A 34 -10.43 2.71 -13.48
C VAL A 34 -9.80 1.53 -14.23
N TRP A 35 -10.54 0.44 -14.44
CA TRP A 35 -10.07 -0.72 -15.20
C TRP A 35 -9.82 -0.41 -16.68
N GLN A 36 -10.65 0.43 -17.31
CA GLN A 36 -10.43 0.89 -18.70
C GLN A 36 -9.14 1.71 -18.81
N TYR A 37 -8.74 2.41 -17.76
CA TYR A 37 -7.50 3.21 -17.68
C TYR A 37 -6.29 2.43 -17.14
N ARG A 38 -6.30 1.09 -17.20
CA ARG A 38 -5.16 0.25 -16.75
C ARG A 38 -3.83 0.60 -17.44
N ASP A 39 -3.88 1.03 -18.70
CA ASP A 39 -2.69 1.42 -19.45
C ASP A 39 -2.09 2.71 -18.88
N LEU A 40 -2.93 3.60 -18.35
CA LEU A 40 -2.50 4.80 -17.65
C LEU A 40 -1.85 4.45 -16.29
N VAL A 41 -2.42 3.49 -15.54
CA VAL A 41 -1.79 2.96 -14.31
C VAL A 41 -0.38 2.46 -14.63
N TRP A 42 -0.24 1.67 -15.70
CA TRP A 42 1.04 1.14 -16.14
C TRP A 42 2.03 2.23 -16.60
N MET A 43 1.53 3.28 -17.26
CA MET A 43 2.33 4.43 -17.65
C MET A 43 2.87 5.19 -16.43
N PHE A 44 2.04 5.47 -15.42
CA PHE A 44 2.47 6.10 -14.18
C PHE A 44 3.49 5.24 -13.44
N PHE A 45 3.23 3.94 -13.32
CA PHE A 45 4.16 2.98 -12.73
C PHE A 45 5.53 3.03 -13.45
N LYS A 46 5.55 2.93 -14.78
CA LYS A 46 6.79 3.00 -15.57
C LYS A 46 7.53 4.31 -15.38
N ARG A 47 6.81 5.44 -15.33
CA ARG A 47 7.39 6.77 -15.10
C ARG A 47 8.08 6.81 -13.74
N ASP A 48 7.38 6.42 -12.69
CA ASP A 48 7.86 6.51 -11.31
C ASP A 48 9.05 5.56 -11.09
N PHE A 49 8.94 4.33 -11.61
CA PHE A 49 10.04 3.36 -11.65
C PHE A 49 11.26 3.92 -12.40
N THR A 50 11.09 4.40 -13.63
CA THR A 50 12.22 4.91 -14.43
C THR A 50 12.88 6.12 -13.76
N THR A 51 12.09 6.99 -13.14
CA THR A 51 12.60 8.20 -12.47
C THR A 51 13.49 7.85 -11.28
N PHE A 52 13.07 6.89 -10.44
CA PHE A 52 13.85 6.44 -9.30
C PHE A 52 15.24 5.90 -9.69
N TYR A 53 15.31 5.13 -10.78
CA TYR A 53 16.55 4.49 -11.24
C TYR A 53 17.49 5.47 -11.92
N LYS A 54 16.96 6.46 -12.66
CA LYS A 54 17.79 7.45 -13.37
C LYS A 54 18.44 8.48 -12.45
N GLN A 55 17.93 8.66 -11.24
CA GLN A 55 18.34 9.76 -10.34
C GLN A 55 19.29 9.32 -9.20
N THR A 56 19.72 8.06 -9.15
CA THR A 56 20.50 7.53 -8.02
C THR A 56 21.75 6.77 -8.48
N ILE A 57 22.88 6.99 -7.79
CA ILE A 57 24.17 6.35 -8.10
C ILE A 57 24.10 4.83 -7.85
N LEU A 58 23.50 4.43 -6.72
CA LEU A 58 23.38 3.02 -6.33
C LEU A 58 22.13 2.33 -6.89
N GLY A 59 21.15 3.09 -7.41
CA GLY A 59 19.98 2.54 -8.07
C GLY A 59 19.20 1.52 -7.22
N PRO A 60 18.80 0.37 -7.80
CA PRO A 60 18.01 -0.66 -7.11
C PRO A 60 18.72 -1.36 -5.95
N VAL A 61 20.04 -1.20 -5.82
CA VAL A 61 20.81 -1.80 -4.72
C VAL A 61 20.32 -1.27 -3.36
N TRP A 62 19.76 -0.06 -3.32
CA TRP A 62 19.13 0.49 -2.11
C TRP A 62 18.01 -0.36 -1.55
N TYR A 63 17.22 -1.02 -2.40
CA TYR A 63 16.14 -1.91 -1.95
C TYR A 63 16.67 -3.14 -1.20
N ILE A 64 17.96 -3.47 -1.36
CA ILE A 64 18.62 -4.57 -0.66
C ILE A 64 19.34 -4.04 0.59
N ILE A 65 20.13 -2.98 0.44
CA ILE A 65 20.95 -2.42 1.53
C ILE A 65 20.07 -1.96 2.70
N GLN A 66 19.05 -1.14 2.42
CA GLN A 66 18.24 -0.52 3.47
C GLN A 66 17.58 -1.55 4.42
N PRO A 67 16.76 -2.52 3.94
CA PRO A 67 16.14 -3.49 4.83
C PRO A 67 17.15 -4.42 5.50
N SER A 68 18.30 -4.71 4.88
CA SER A 68 19.36 -5.52 5.48
C SER A 68 19.98 -4.81 6.67
N LEU A 69 20.30 -3.52 6.52
CA LEU A 69 20.83 -2.69 7.60
C LEU A 69 19.78 -2.47 8.71
N THR A 70 18.51 -2.27 8.34
CA THR A 70 17.42 -2.15 9.32
C THR A 70 17.25 -3.44 10.12
N ALA A 71 17.21 -4.60 9.45
CA ALA A 71 17.11 -5.90 10.12
C ALA A 71 18.31 -6.18 11.01
N MET A 72 19.53 -5.82 10.57
CA MET A 72 20.74 -5.91 11.39
C MET A 72 20.65 -5.00 12.62
N THR A 73 20.19 -3.77 12.45
CA THR A 73 19.99 -2.82 13.56
C THR A 73 19.00 -3.37 14.57
N TYR A 74 17.86 -3.92 14.12
CA TYR A 74 16.90 -4.55 15.01
C TYR A 74 17.46 -5.78 15.71
N TYR A 75 18.26 -6.60 15.01
CA TYR A 75 18.95 -7.70 15.64
C TYR A 75 19.89 -7.24 16.77
N VAL A 76 20.69 -6.20 16.54
CA VAL A 76 21.60 -5.67 17.56
C VAL A 76 20.82 -5.06 18.74
N VAL A 77 19.84 -4.20 18.47
CA VAL A 77 19.12 -3.48 19.51
C VAL A 77 18.12 -4.36 20.25
N PHE A 78 17.26 -5.06 19.53
CA PHE A 78 16.16 -5.82 20.12
C PHE A 78 16.55 -7.27 20.42
N GLY A 79 17.37 -7.87 19.56
CA GLY A 79 17.84 -9.24 19.76
C GLY A 79 18.98 -9.34 20.78
N LYS A 80 20.05 -8.55 20.64
CA LYS A 80 21.23 -8.65 21.51
C LYS A 80 21.13 -7.81 22.78
N ILE A 81 20.71 -6.54 22.68
CA ILE A 81 20.67 -5.65 23.85
C ILE A 81 19.40 -5.89 24.69
N ALA A 82 18.22 -5.88 24.07
CA ALA A 82 16.95 -6.08 24.78
C ALA A 82 16.59 -7.57 25.02
N ASN A 83 17.33 -8.50 24.42
CA ASN A 83 17.15 -9.95 24.56
C ASN A 83 15.70 -10.43 24.32
N LEU A 84 15.02 -9.83 23.33
CA LEU A 84 13.68 -10.22 22.95
C LEU A 84 13.72 -11.59 22.26
N SER A 85 12.85 -12.51 22.71
CA SER A 85 12.72 -13.81 22.06
C SER A 85 12.09 -13.65 20.67
N THR A 86 12.53 -14.49 19.74
CA THR A 86 12.08 -14.54 18.34
C THR A 86 11.21 -15.77 18.07
N ASP A 87 10.63 -16.39 19.09
CA ASP A 87 9.85 -17.64 18.99
C ASP A 87 10.61 -18.77 18.26
N GLY A 88 11.92 -18.88 18.48
CA GLY A 88 12.78 -19.90 17.87
C GLY A 88 13.26 -19.59 16.45
N LEU A 89 12.82 -18.49 15.85
CA LEU A 89 13.27 -18.06 14.53
C LEU A 89 14.68 -17.47 14.57
N PRO A 90 15.52 -17.72 13.54
CA PRO A 90 16.76 -16.98 13.36
C PRO A 90 16.48 -15.47 13.39
N PRO A 91 17.15 -14.70 14.27
CA PRO A 91 16.77 -13.31 14.51
C PRO A 91 16.76 -12.45 13.25
N PHE A 92 17.72 -12.64 12.35
CA PHE A 92 17.76 -11.89 11.09
C PHE A 92 16.50 -12.10 10.24
N LEU A 93 16.00 -13.34 10.10
CA LEU A 93 14.77 -13.65 9.36
C LEU A 93 13.53 -13.07 10.02
N PHE A 94 13.49 -13.12 11.36
CA PHE A 94 12.39 -12.55 12.14
C PHE A 94 12.24 -11.04 11.92
N TYR A 95 13.34 -10.30 12.02
CA TYR A 95 13.33 -8.84 11.83
C TYR A 95 13.14 -8.45 10.37
N MET A 96 13.76 -9.19 9.45
CA MET A 96 13.64 -8.91 8.02
C MET A 96 12.22 -9.13 7.51
N SER A 97 11.57 -10.25 7.87
CA SER A 97 10.18 -10.52 7.46
C SER A 97 9.20 -9.43 7.90
N GLY A 98 9.30 -8.98 9.15
CA GLY A 98 8.46 -7.89 9.66
C GLY A 98 8.77 -6.56 8.96
N THR A 99 10.05 -6.26 8.76
CA THR A 99 10.50 -5.00 8.13
C THR A 99 10.01 -4.88 6.69
N ILE A 100 10.02 -5.97 5.91
CA ILE A 100 9.60 -5.96 4.51
C ILE A 100 8.11 -5.68 4.37
N ILE A 101 7.28 -6.38 5.16
CA ILE A 101 5.83 -6.18 5.20
C ILE A 101 5.48 -4.75 5.62
N TRP A 102 6.16 -4.26 6.65
CA TRP A 102 5.98 -2.89 7.12
C TRP A 102 6.41 -1.85 6.09
N SER A 103 7.54 -2.07 5.42
CA SER A 103 8.08 -1.13 4.43
C SER A 103 7.13 -0.95 3.25
N TYR A 104 6.51 -2.05 2.80
CA TYR A 104 5.49 -1.97 1.76
C TYR A 104 4.24 -1.18 2.21
N PHE A 105 3.73 -1.46 3.41
CA PHE A 105 2.62 -0.70 3.98
C PHE A 105 2.95 0.79 4.11
N ALA A 106 4.10 1.11 4.73
CA ALA A 106 4.56 2.47 4.95
C ALA A 106 4.70 3.22 3.61
N ALA A 107 5.28 2.59 2.59
CA ALA A 107 5.40 3.17 1.25
C ALA A 107 4.03 3.44 0.61
N CYS A 108 3.07 2.52 0.75
CA CYS A 108 1.70 2.74 0.26
C CYS A 108 1.02 3.90 1.01
N LEU A 109 1.11 3.94 2.34
CA LEU A 109 0.47 4.98 3.15
C LEU A 109 1.04 6.37 2.86
N THR A 110 2.37 6.53 2.94
CA THR A 110 3.02 7.84 2.83
C THR A 110 2.93 8.39 1.42
N ASN A 111 3.20 7.59 0.38
CA ASN A 111 3.13 8.10 -0.99
C ASN A 111 1.69 8.42 -1.42
N ASN A 112 0.70 7.64 -0.96
CA ASN A 112 -0.71 7.94 -1.23
C ASN A 112 -1.20 9.20 -0.52
N SER A 113 -0.66 9.50 0.68
CA SER A 113 -0.99 10.72 1.42
C SER A 113 -0.62 12.02 0.69
N GLU A 114 0.31 11.95 -0.28
CA GLU A 114 0.81 13.09 -1.04
C GLU A 114 0.29 13.15 -2.49
N VAL A 115 -0.59 12.22 -2.89
CA VAL A 115 -1.04 12.08 -4.30
C VAL A 115 -1.62 13.39 -4.86
N PHE A 116 -2.47 14.09 -4.10
CA PHE A 116 -3.02 15.38 -4.55
C PHE A 116 -1.93 16.43 -4.76
N SER A 117 -1.05 16.62 -3.78
CA SER A 117 -0.02 17.65 -3.85
C SER A 117 1.02 17.37 -4.94
N LYS A 118 1.45 16.11 -5.10
CA LYS A 118 2.43 15.72 -6.13
C LYS A 118 1.89 15.78 -7.54
N ASN A 119 0.58 15.56 -7.74
CA ASN A 119 -0.03 15.47 -9.06
C ASN A 119 -0.98 16.63 -9.38
N ALA A 120 -1.01 17.70 -8.58
CA ALA A 120 -1.89 18.85 -8.74
C ALA A 120 -1.85 19.45 -10.16
N ASN A 121 -0.64 19.64 -10.71
CA ASN A 121 -0.45 20.16 -12.07
C ASN A 121 -1.07 19.28 -13.17
N LEU A 122 -1.11 17.97 -12.94
CA LEU A 122 -1.65 17.01 -13.91
C LEU A 122 -3.17 16.92 -13.76
N PHE A 123 -3.67 16.88 -12.53
CA PHE A 123 -5.11 16.87 -12.23
C PHE A 123 -5.83 18.14 -12.71
N GLY A 124 -5.15 19.29 -12.74
CA GLY A 124 -5.71 20.54 -13.26
C GLY A 124 -5.72 20.66 -14.79
N LYS A 125 -5.03 19.79 -15.53
CA LYS A 125 -4.85 19.93 -16.99
C LYS A 125 -5.50 18.81 -17.81
N VAL A 126 -5.63 17.62 -17.25
CA VAL A 126 -6.14 16.45 -17.97
C VAL A 126 -7.12 15.70 -17.08
N TYR A 127 -8.30 15.37 -17.63
CA TYR A 127 -9.27 14.55 -16.94
C TYR A 127 -8.93 13.05 -17.06
N PHE A 128 -8.88 12.35 -15.93
CA PHE A 128 -8.81 10.90 -15.83
C PHE A 128 -9.25 10.45 -14.42
N PRO A 129 -9.61 9.17 -14.20
CA PRO A 129 -9.99 8.68 -12.88
C PRO A 129 -8.83 8.81 -11.89
N ARG A 130 -8.96 9.64 -10.86
CA ARG A 130 -7.82 9.97 -9.99
C ARG A 130 -7.33 8.79 -9.15
N LEU A 131 -8.16 7.75 -8.95
CA LEU A 131 -7.76 6.47 -8.35
C LEU A 131 -6.66 5.71 -9.13
N VAL A 132 -6.41 6.06 -10.40
CA VAL A 132 -5.30 5.51 -11.18
C VAL A 132 -3.95 5.77 -10.51
N VAL A 133 -3.76 6.94 -9.90
CA VAL A 133 -2.47 7.31 -9.28
C VAL A 133 -2.22 6.53 -7.97
N PRO A 134 -3.18 6.41 -7.04
CA PRO A 134 -2.99 5.57 -5.87
C PRO A 134 -2.68 4.09 -6.18
N LEU A 135 -3.29 3.56 -7.24
CA LEU A 135 -2.99 2.21 -7.71
C LEU A 135 -1.58 2.09 -8.28
N SER A 136 -1.10 3.08 -9.05
CA SER A 136 0.27 3.06 -9.57
C SER A 136 1.31 3.16 -8.44
N VAL A 137 1.01 3.87 -7.36
CA VAL A 137 1.84 3.93 -6.15
C VAL A 137 1.96 2.55 -5.50
N ALA A 138 0.86 1.83 -5.33
CA ALA A 138 0.90 0.48 -4.77
C ALA A 138 1.70 -0.48 -5.66
N MET A 139 1.53 -0.40 -6.99
CA MET A 139 2.33 -1.19 -7.95
C MET A 139 3.83 -0.88 -7.86
N SER A 140 4.21 0.39 -7.72
CA SER A 140 5.60 0.79 -7.52
C SER A 140 6.18 0.21 -6.23
N GLY A 141 5.40 0.19 -5.15
CA GLY A 141 5.79 -0.44 -3.88
C GLY A 141 6.00 -1.96 -3.99
N LEU A 142 5.21 -2.65 -4.83
CA LEU A 142 5.35 -4.10 -5.04
C LEU A 142 6.71 -4.49 -5.61
N VAL A 143 7.33 -3.62 -6.42
CA VAL A 143 8.67 -3.88 -6.97
C VAL A 143 9.73 -3.87 -5.86
N ALA A 144 9.67 -2.87 -4.98
CA ALA A 144 10.54 -2.80 -3.82
C ALA A 144 10.34 -4.04 -2.93
N PHE A 145 9.09 -4.39 -2.63
CA PHE A 145 8.75 -5.61 -1.91
C PHE A 145 9.33 -6.86 -2.58
N ALA A 146 9.18 -7.01 -3.91
CA ALA A 146 9.64 -8.19 -4.63
C ALA A 146 11.16 -8.38 -4.52
N ILE A 147 11.94 -7.31 -4.67
CA ILE A 147 13.41 -7.35 -4.50
C ILE A 147 13.76 -7.80 -3.08
N GLN A 148 13.09 -7.22 -2.08
CA GLN A 148 13.32 -7.54 -0.68
C GLN A 148 12.89 -8.96 -0.31
N PHE A 149 11.78 -9.42 -0.88
CA PHE A 149 11.24 -10.74 -0.69
C PHE A 149 12.17 -11.80 -1.31
N LEU A 150 12.72 -11.56 -2.50
CA LEU A 150 13.74 -12.43 -3.08
C LEU A 150 14.99 -12.53 -2.21
N LEU A 151 15.41 -11.42 -1.60
CA LEU A 151 16.51 -11.44 -0.63
C LEU A 151 16.16 -12.28 0.60
N LEU A 152 14.95 -12.12 1.15
CA LEU A 152 14.47 -12.90 2.29
C LEU A 152 14.47 -14.40 1.97
N LEU A 153 13.95 -14.79 0.80
CA LEU A 153 13.93 -16.18 0.36
C LEU A 153 15.35 -16.74 0.19
N THR A 154 16.25 -15.97 -0.44
CA THR A 154 17.65 -16.38 -0.65
C THR A 154 18.34 -16.66 0.69
N VAL A 155 18.19 -15.76 1.67
CA VAL A 155 18.76 -15.95 3.02
C VAL A 155 18.10 -17.10 3.76
N SER A 156 16.77 -17.24 3.65
CA SER A 156 16.02 -18.33 4.30
C SER A 156 16.44 -19.70 3.78
N ILE A 157 16.59 -19.85 2.46
CA ILE A 157 17.07 -21.08 1.82
C ILE A 157 18.51 -21.38 2.24
N GLY A 158 19.40 -20.38 2.23
CA GLY A 158 20.78 -20.54 2.69
C GLY A 158 20.86 -21.03 4.14
N LEU A 159 20.01 -20.49 5.03
CA LEU A 159 19.94 -20.91 6.42
C LEU A 159 19.30 -22.29 6.60
N LYS A 160 18.33 -22.67 5.77
CA LYS A 160 17.74 -24.02 5.76
C LYS A 160 18.75 -25.09 5.35
N ILE A 161 19.64 -24.77 4.40
CA ILE A 161 20.74 -25.67 4.01
C ILE A 161 21.73 -25.84 5.16
N ALA A 162 22.05 -24.76 5.88
CA ALA A 162 22.94 -24.81 7.04
C ALA A 162 22.31 -25.47 8.27
N ASN A 163 20.99 -25.28 8.47
CA ASN A 163 20.22 -25.78 9.60
C ASN A 163 18.94 -26.47 9.09
N PRO A 164 18.98 -27.80 8.87
CA PRO A 164 17.83 -28.55 8.36
C PRO A 164 16.57 -28.48 9.21
N ASP A 165 16.69 -28.16 10.51
CA ASP A 165 15.56 -28.07 11.44
C ASP A 165 14.75 -26.77 11.32
N LEU A 166 15.20 -25.80 10.50
CA LEU A 166 14.45 -24.56 10.30
C LEU A 166 13.07 -24.85 9.67
N ALA A 167 11.99 -24.61 10.41
CA ALA A 167 10.64 -24.74 9.88
C ALA A 167 10.45 -23.77 8.71
N MET A 168 10.21 -24.31 7.51
CA MET A 168 9.89 -23.52 6.33
C MET A 168 8.69 -24.13 5.65
N ASN A 169 7.63 -23.34 5.54
CA ASN A 169 6.37 -23.76 4.97
C ASN A 169 6.27 -23.27 3.53
N TYR A 170 5.48 -23.92 2.68
CA TYR A 170 5.25 -23.51 1.28
C TYR A 170 3.98 -22.66 1.10
N TRP A 171 3.16 -22.52 2.16
CA TRP A 171 1.94 -21.70 2.12
C TRP A 171 2.20 -20.23 1.75
N PHE A 172 3.43 -19.73 1.92
CA PHE A 172 3.78 -18.37 1.51
C PHE A 172 3.51 -18.10 0.03
N LEU A 173 3.64 -19.09 -0.86
CA LEU A 173 3.38 -18.87 -2.30
C LEU A 173 1.92 -18.47 -2.56
N LEU A 174 0.99 -19.05 -1.81
CA LEU A 174 -0.43 -18.78 -1.93
C LEU A 174 -0.87 -17.55 -1.11
N LEU A 175 -0.32 -17.40 0.09
CA LEU A 175 -0.79 -16.37 1.04
C LEU A 175 -0.11 -15.01 0.83
N THR A 176 1.11 -14.97 0.28
CA THR A 176 1.81 -13.69 0.07
C THR A 176 1.01 -12.75 -0.84
N PRO A 177 0.43 -13.17 -1.98
CA PRO A 177 -0.42 -12.29 -2.80
C PRO A 177 -1.62 -11.73 -2.04
N LEU A 178 -2.26 -12.54 -1.18
CA LEU A 178 -3.42 -12.12 -0.39
C LEU A 178 -3.01 -11.11 0.70
N VAL A 179 -1.88 -11.34 1.37
CA VAL A 179 -1.30 -10.42 2.35
C VAL A 179 -0.93 -9.08 1.68
N LEU A 180 -0.32 -9.13 0.49
CA LEU A 180 0.02 -7.93 -0.28
C LEU A 180 -1.22 -7.16 -0.73
N LEU A 181 -2.27 -7.85 -1.17
CA LEU A 181 -3.53 -7.22 -1.52
C LEU A 181 -4.16 -6.52 -0.30
N TYR A 182 -4.18 -7.20 0.84
CA TYR A 182 -4.67 -6.62 2.10
C TYR A 182 -3.90 -5.32 2.46
N ILE A 183 -2.57 -5.36 2.41
CA ILE A 183 -1.72 -4.20 2.71
C ILE A 183 -1.93 -3.08 1.69
N ALA A 184 -2.09 -3.41 0.41
CA ALA A 184 -2.37 -2.42 -0.63
C ALA A 184 -3.71 -1.73 -0.38
N VAL A 185 -4.77 -2.49 -0.07
CA VAL A 185 -6.10 -1.95 0.23
C VAL A 185 -6.07 -1.04 1.46
N LEU A 186 -5.39 -1.46 2.53
CA LEU A 186 -5.22 -0.67 3.75
C LEU A 186 -4.38 0.59 3.50
N GLY A 187 -3.23 0.46 2.85
CA GLY A 187 -2.29 1.55 2.61
C GLY A 187 -2.86 2.60 1.65
N ILE A 188 -3.57 2.16 0.60
CA ILE A 188 -4.34 3.06 -0.27
C ILE A 188 -5.44 3.72 0.57
N GLY A 189 -6.28 2.95 1.27
CA GLY A 189 -7.39 3.48 2.06
C GLY A 189 -6.97 4.56 3.06
N ALA A 190 -6.02 4.24 3.93
CA ALA A 190 -5.48 5.17 4.92
C ALA A 190 -4.74 6.35 4.27
N GLY A 191 -4.00 6.11 3.19
CA GLY A 191 -3.34 7.17 2.43
C GLY A 191 -4.32 8.14 1.79
N LEU A 192 -5.44 7.67 1.27
CA LEU A 192 -6.50 8.50 0.68
C LEU A 192 -7.19 9.38 1.73
N VAL A 193 -7.42 8.87 2.94
CA VAL A 193 -7.93 9.69 4.07
C VAL A 193 -7.02 10.89 4.27
N VAL A 194 -5.72 10.65 4.39
CA VAL A 194 -4.76 11.72 4.65
C VAL A 194 -4.67 12.65 3.44
N SER A 195 -4.60 12.11 2.23
CA SER A 195 -4.53 12.88 0.98
C SER A 195 -5.70 13.86 0.86
N ALA A 196 -6.91 13.42 1.20
CA ALA A 196 -8.08 14.29 1.18
C ALA A 196 -7.99 15.41 2.23
N LEU A 197 -7.40 15.14 3.39
CA LEU A 197 -7.20 16.14 4.46
C LEU A 197 -6.06 17.12 4.16
N THR A 198 -5.02 16.69 3.43
CA THR A 198 -3.87 17.54 3.08
C THR A 198 -4.22 18.68 2.13
N VAL A 199 -5.34 18.57 1.40
CA VAL A 199 -5.93 19.67 0.63
C VAL A 199 -6.17 20.90 1.51
N ARG A 200 -6.60 20.69 2.77
CA ARG A 200 -6.83 21.76 3.75
C ARG A 200 -5.66 21.96 4.71
N PHE A 201 -4.95 20.89 5.08
CA PHE A 201 -3.90 20.91 6.11
C PHE A 201 -2.62 20.24 5.61
N ARG A 202 -1.72 21.02 5.00
CA ARG A 202 -0.48 20.51 4.40
C ARG A 202 0.46 19.83 5.42
N ASP A 203 0.44 20.26 6.67
CA ASP A 203 1.30 19.71 7.74
C ASP A 203 1.00 18.24 8.06
N LEU A 204 -0.17 17.73 7.67
CA LEU A 204 -0.52 16.32 7.86
C LEU A 204 0.43 15.37 7.13
N VAL A 205 1.12 15.83 6.08
CA VAL A 205 2.15 15.03 5.39
C VAL A 205 3.28 14.66 6.35
N TYR A 206 3.80 15.64 7.10
CA TYR A 206 4.85 15.40 8.10
C TYR A 206 4.34 14.55 9.27
N ALA A 207 3.11 14.81 9.71
CA ALA A 207 2.47 14.04 10.76
C ALA A 207 2.37 12.55 10.38
N VAL A 208 2.01 12.23 9.13
CA VAL A 208 1.91 10.83 8.69
C VAL A 208 3.25 10.13 8.68
N GLY A 209 4.33 10.77 8.25
CA GLY A 209 5.67 10.17 8.33
C GLY A 209 6.03 9.76 9.76
N PHE A 210 5.80 10.67 10.72
CA PHE A 210 6.07 10.40 12.13
C PHE A 210 5.12 9.36 12.74
N MET A 211 3.81 9.45 12.48
CA MET A 211 2.82 8.48 12.96
C MET A 211 3.06 7.08 12.39
N THR A 212 3.48 6.98 11.13
CA THR A 212 3.89 5.70 10.53
C THR A 212 5.04 5.11 11.34
N GLN A 213 6.09 5.89 11.63
CA GLN A 213 7.21 5.39 12.44
C GLN A 213 6.78 4.89 13.82
N LEU A 214 5.89 5.61 14.53
CA LEU A 214 5.37 5.17 15.82
C LEU A 214 4.53 3.89 15.71
N TRP A 215 3.68 3.81 14.68
CA TRP A 215 2.79 2.68 14.46
C TRP A 215 3.57 1.38 14.15
N MET A 216 4.75 1.48 13.54
CA MET A 216 5.65 0.36 13.37
C MET A 216 5.96 -0.33 14.71
N TYR A 217 6.29 0.44 15.75
CA TYR A 217 6.60 -0.09 17.08
C TYR A 217 5.35 -0.61 17.81
N GLY A 218 4.17 -0.06 17.51
CA GLY A 218 2.89 -0.59 17.99
C GLY A 218 2.44 -1.87 17.30
N THR A 219 3.13 -2.30 16.24
CA THR A 219 2.83 -3.53 15.51
C THR A 219 3.83 -4.61 15.90
N PRO A 220 3.48 -5.91 15.95
CA PRO A 220 4.41 -6.98 16.32
C PRO A 220 5.42 -7.27 15.20
N ILE A 221 6.26 -6.29 14.88
CA ILE A 221 7.34 -6.36 13.88
C ILE A 221 8.65 -6.68 14.58
N VAL A 222 8.98 -5.94 15.62
CA VAL A 222 10.24 -6.11 16.37
C VAL A 222 10.12 -7.08 17.55
N TYR A 223 8.90 -7.46 17.92
CA TYR A 223 8.60 -8.46 18.94
C TYR A 223 7.53 -9.43 18.42
N PRO A 224 7.51 -10.69 18.91
CA PRO A 224 6.48 -11.64 18.55
C PRO A 224 5.17 -11.37 19.28
N PHE A 225 4.06 -11.82 18.69
CA PHE A 225 2.73 -11.65 19.28
C PHE A 225 2.57 -12.41 20.62
N SER A 226 3.29 -13.53 20.78
CA SER A 226 3.29 -14.39 21.98
C SER A 226 3.72 -13.68 23.27
N GLN A 227 4.54 -12.64 23.17
CA GLN A 227 5.06 -11.90 24.33
C GLN A 227 4.13 -10.80 24.82
N ILE A 228 3.04 -10.53 24.10
CA ILE A 228 2.14 -9.43 24.42
C ILE A 228 1.21 -9.84 25.57
N PRO A 229 1.19 -9.11 26.69
CA PRO A 229 0.25 -9.36 27.78
C PRO A 229 -1.21 -9.26 27.32
N GLU A 230 -2.08 -10.14 27.80
CA GLU A 230 -3.51 -10.19 27.42
C GLU A 230 -4.24 -8.85 27.61
N ARG A 231 -3.85 -8.07 28.62
CA ARG A 231 -4.39 -6.72 28.89
C ARG A 231 -4.31 -5.78 27.67
N TYR A 232 -3.31 -5.97 26.80
CA TYR A 232 -3.10 -5.11 25.63
C TYR A 232 -3.63 -5.71 24.33
N HIS A 233 -4.20 -6.92 24.35
CA HIS A 233 -4.68 -7.58 23.13
C HIS A 233 -5.71 -6.74 22.39
N TRP A 234 -6.59 -6.00 23.09
CA TRP A 234 -7.60 -5.12 22.48
C TRP A 234 -7.00 -4.13 21.47
N PHE A 235 -5.79 -3.62 21.72
CA PHE A 235 -5.11 -2.70 20.80
C PHE A 235 -4.75 -3.38 19.49
N TYR A 236 -4.35 -4.65 19.54
CA TYR A 236 -3.97 -5.44 18.37
C TYR A 236 -5.18 -5.92 17.54
N TYR A 237 -6.38 -5.97 18.14
CA TYR A 237 -7.65 -6.14 17.41
C TYR A 237 -8.06 -4.89 16.62
N LEU A 238 -7.55 -3.72 17.01
CA LEU A 238 -7.77 -2.46 16.29
C LEU A 238 -6.62 -2.12 15.35
N ASN A 239 -5.48 -2.80 15.47
CA ASN A 239 -4.32 -2.56 14.62
C ASN A 239 -4.35 -3.49 13.38
N PRO A 240 -4.82 -2.99 12.22
CA PRO A 240 -4.99 -3.81 11.02
C PRO A 240 -3.69 -4.37 10.46
N MET A 241 -2.52 -3.85 10.85
CA MET A 241 -1.21 -4.38 10.41
C MET A 241 -0.76 -5.62 11.20
N THR A 242 -1.43 -5.97 12.30
CA THR A 242 -1.10 -7.17 13.09
C THR A 242 -1.31 -8.44 12.27
N THR A 243 -2.46 -8.55 11.60
CA THR A 243 -2.81 -9.73 10.78
C THR A 243 -1.83 -9.99 9.64
N PRO A 244 -1.54 -9.05 8.72
CA PRO A 244 -0.65 -9.32 7.59
C PRO A 244 0.77 -9.71 8.03
N VAL A 245 1.31 -9.09 9.10
CA VAL A 245 2.64 -9.42 9.62
C VAL A 245 2.69 -10.85 10.14
N GLN A 246 1.73 -11.23 10.99
CA GLN A 246 1.74 -12.57 11.59
C GLN A 246 1.36 -13.65 10.59
N THR A 247 0.40 -13.39 9.69
CA THR A 247 0.05 -14.33 8.61
C THR A 247 1.24 -14.56 7.68
N PHE A 248 2.02 -13.53 7.36
CA PHE A 248 3.24 -13.69 6.56
C PHE A 248 4.28 -14.56 7.27
N ARG A 249 4.50 -14.36 8.58
CA ARG A 249 5.40 -15.19 9.38
C ARG A 249 4.92 -16.64 9.51
N TRP A 250 3.63 -16.85 9.75
CA TRP A 250 3.04 -18.19 9.77
C TRP A 250 3.24 -18.90 8.43
N ALA A 251 3.00 -18.18 7.32
CA ALA A 251 3.09 -18.74 5.98
C ALA A 251 4.52 -19.12 5.55
N LEU A 252 5.55 -18.41 6.02
CA LEU A 252 6.96 -18.72 5.69
C LEU A 252 7.62 -19.65 6.72
N PHE A 253 7.36 -19.41 8.00
CA PHE A 253 8.18 -19.93 9.10
C PHE A 253 7.41 -20.73 10.14
N ASP A 254 6.12 -21.01 9.89
CA ASP A 254 5.26 -21.76 10.79
C ASP A 254 5.11 -21.12 12.20
N ALA A 255 5.29 -19.80 12.28
CA ALA A 255 5.08 -19.03 13.51
C ALA A 255 3.62 -19.13 14.01
N PRO A 256 3.34 -18.98 15.31
CA PRO A 256 1.99 -19.16 15.85
C PRO A 256 0.91 -18.39 15.08
N ALA A 257 -0.15 -19.09 14.66
CA ALA A 257 -1.27 -18.49 13.95
C ALA A 257 -2.08 -17.58 14.88
N LEU A 258 -2.67 -16.51 14.31
CA LEU A 258 -3.56 -15.63 15.05
C LEU A 258 -4.96 -16.24 15.21
N PRO A 259 -5.68 -15.89 16.31
CA PRO A 259 -7.09 -16.20 16.43
C PRO A 259 -7.89 -15.63 15.26
N ILE A 260 -8.80 -16.41 14.70
CA ILE A 260 -9.58 -15.99 13.53
C ILE A 260 -10.43 -14.74 13.82
N GLY A 261 -10.90 -14.57 15.05
CA GLY A 261 -11.64 -13.38 15.47
C GLY A 261 -10.82 -12.09 15.37
N LEU A 262 -9.52 -12.15 15.64
CA LEU A 262 -8.61 -11.01 15.48
C LEU A 262 -8.40 -10.71 13.99
N CYS A 263 -8.21 -11.74 13.16
CA CYS A 263 -8.10 -11.57 11.71
C CYS A 263 -9.36 -10.92 11.10
N LEU A 264 -10.55 -11.35 11.52
CA LEU A 264 -11.82 -10.77 11.07
C LEU A 264 -12.00 -9.32 11.54
N ALA A 265 -11.62 -9.00 12.79
CA ALA A 265 -11.67 -7.63 13.30
C ALA A 265 -10.76 -6.70 12.50
N ASN A 266 -9.50 -7.10 12.26
CA ASN A 266 -8.55 -6.33 11.47
C ASN A 266 -8.99 -6.17 10.00
N PHE A 267 -9.60 -7.20 9.42
CA PHE A 267 -10.20 -7.12 8.10
C PHE A 267 -11.35 -6.10 8.07
N ALA A 268 -12.26 -6.14 9.05
CA ALA A 268 -13.35 -5.18 9.16
C ALA A 268 -12.83 -3.73 9.30
N VAL A 269 -11.81 -3.51 10.15
CA VAL A 269 -11.16 -2.21 10.31
C VAL A 269 -10.54 -1.72 8.99
N THR A 270 -9.87 -2.62 8.25
CA THR A 270 -9.28 -2.30 6.94
C THR A 270 -10.35 -1.85 5.96
N ILE A 271 -11.44 -2.61 5.82
CA ILE A 271 -12.55 -2.25 4.92
C ILE A 271 -13.17 -0.91 5.35
N ALA A 272 -13.38 -0.69 6.65
CA ALA A 272 -13.93 0.56 7.15
C ALA A 272 -13.03 1.77 6.80
N ILE A 273 -11.72 1.67 7.02
CA ILE A 273 -10.75 2.72 6.68
C ILE A 273 -10.73 2.96 5.17
N THR A 274 -10.73 1.91 4.35
CA THR A 274 -10.69 2.05 2.88
C THR A 274 -11.95 2.70 2.34
N LEU A 275 -13.14 2.27 2.78
CA LEU A 275 -14.41 2.88 2.36
C LEU A 275 -14.49 4.35 2.79
N PHE A 276 -14.06 4.66 4.02
CA PHE A 276 -14.00 6.03 4.51
C PHE A 276 -13.02 6.89 3.70
N GLY A 277 -11.83 6.36 3.39
CA GLY A 277 -10.82 7.03 2.57
C GLY A 277 -11.30 7.31 1.15
N LEU A 278 -11.95 6.33 0.51
CA LEU A 278 -12.54 6.50 -0.82
C LEU A 278 -13.61 7.60 -0.83
N ALA A 279 -14.54 7.57 0.13
CA ALA A 279 -15.60 8.58 0.22
C ALA A 279 -15.04 9.99 0.46
N LEU A 280 -14.04 10.12 1.35
CA LEU A 280 -13.42 11.42 1.66
C LEU A 280 -12.62 11.95 0.46
N PHE A 281 -11.92 11.06 -0.25
CA PHE A 281 -11.16 11.40 -1.46
C PHE A 281 -12.07 11.88 -2.60
N SER A 282 -13.16 11.17 -2.88
CA SER A 282 -14.13 11.60 -3.91
C SER A 282 -14.77 12.95 -3.58
N ARG A 283 -14.96 13.26 -2.29
CA ARG A 283 -15.46 14.58 -1.87
C ARG A 283 -14.41 15.68 -2.03
N ALA A 284 -13.16 15.41 -1.66
CA ALA A 284 -12.06 16.35 -1.86
C ALA A 284 -11.79 16.60 -3.35
N GLU A 285 -12.02 15.58 -4.19
CA GLU A 285 -11.91 15.63 -5.64
C GLU A 285 -12.75 16.74 -6.26
N ALA A 286 -14.01 16.83 -5.84
CA ALA A 286 -14.96 17.82 -6.30
C ALA A 286 -14.54 19.24 -5.88
N ASN A 287 -14.20 19.43 -4.59
CA ASN A 287 -13.85 20.76 -4.06
C ASN A 287 -12.54 21.31 -4.64
N ALA A 288 -11.55 20.45 -4.92
CA ALA A 288 -10.25 20.90 -5.43
C ALA A 288 -10.36 21.50 -6.86
N MET A 289 -11.36 21.10 -7.64
CA MET A 289 -11.61 21.65 -8.97
C MET A 289 -12.19 23.06 -8.95
N ASP A 290 -12.86 23.45 -7.87
CA ASP A 290 -13.46 24.79 -7.76
C ASP A 290 -12.43 25.87 -7.37
N THR A 291 -11.24 25.46 -6.92
CA THR A 291 -10.18 26.37 -6.43
C THR A 291 -8.99 26.58 -7.36
N VAL A 292 -8.97 25.91 -8.52
CA VAL A 292 -7.89 25.98 -9.53
C VAL A 292 -8.44 26.56 -10.82
#